data_AF-A0A539DAL8-F1
#
_entry.id   AF-A0A539DAL8-F1
#
_cell.length_a   1.000
_cell.length_b   1.000
_cell.length_c   1.000
_cell.angle_alpha   90.00
_cell.angle_beta   90.00
_cell.angle_gamma   90.00
#
_symmetry.space_group_name_H-M   'P 1'
#
loop_
_entity.id
_entity.type
_entity.pdbx_description
1 polymer ?
#
loop_
_entity_poly.entity_id
_entity_poly.type
_entity_poly.pdbx_seq_one_letter_code
_entity_poly.pdbx_strand_id
1 'polypeptide(L)'
;MQVPAVDGPAARLGARLEAGQFPLLSAALARMVLRELMSPRRLRPNDATGEIDILRTLAMTLTVTAGRLLTLDEVQTAFNERSKAIVTADFVASYVKGCETVLCEAESLTRLCENVTGTANKRSAARWLSACVGSLRFETEMRAPSAAQTAAQKLGVLAGLQRSVRVCGLTERDDAEINAAIGTVGGTVEAEARIVMMVARSPAPLLQKLSVLLRLAAGETAPLGPAADRAKVEAIKLFRAPESRAVLSAAPETLIPLKGLMKAAGLAA
;
A
#
# COMPACT_ATOMS: atom_id res chain seq x y z
N MET A 1 -4.33 -11.03 -12.89
CA MET A 1 -4.06 -10.99 -14.34
C MET A 1 -3.07 -12.12 -14.62
N GLN A 2 -3.44 -13.07 -15.49
CA GLN A 2 -2.72 -14.32 -15.72
C GLN A 2 -1.61 -14.13 -16.77
N VAL A 3 -0.49 -14.84 -16.59
CA VAL A 3 0.45 -15.15 -17.68
C VAL A 3 -0.39 -15.59 -18.89
N PRO A 4 -0.19 -15.02 -20.09
CA PRO A 4 -0.98 -15.40 -21.26
C PRO A 4 -0.89 -16.91 -21.48
N ALA A 5 -2.03 -17.53 -21.83
CA ALA A 5 -2.06 -18.95 -22.12
C ALA A 5 -1.04 -19.26 -23.23
N VAL A 6 -0.11 -20.14 -22.90
CA VAL A 6 0.91 -20.61 -23.85
C VAL A 6 0.35 -21.87 -24.49
N ASP A 7 -0.13 -21.74 -25.73
CA ASP A 7 -0.80 -22.83 -26.46
C ASP A 7 0.03 -23.37 -27.63
N GLY A 8 -0.41 -24.51 -28.18
CA GLY A 8 0.09 -25.04 -29.43
C GLY A 8 1.59 -25.40 -29.40
N PRO A 9 2.39 -25.01 -30.41
CA PRO A 9 3.83 -25.31 -30.47
C PRO A 9 4.62 -24.78 -29.27
N ALA A 10 4.25 -23.61 -28.73
CA ALA A 10 4.94 -23.01 -27.60
C ALA A 10 4.71 -23.82 -26.30
N ALA A 11 3.49 -24.33 -26.10
CA ALA A 11 3.16 -25.21 -24.98
C ALA A 11 4.00 -26.49 -25.01
N ARG A 12 4.08 -27.11 -26.19
CA ARG A 12 4.87 -28.33 -26.40
C ARG A 12 6.36 -28.10 -26.18
N LEU A 13 6.87 -26.94 -26.60
CA LEU A 13 8.26 -26.56 -26.32
C LEU A 13 8.48 -26.39 -24.81
N GLY A 14 7.56 -25.71 -24.12
CA GLY A 14 7.59 -25.54 -22.66
C GLY A 14 7.70 -26.86 -21.91
N ALA A 15 6.84 -27.83 -22.23
CA ALA A 15 6.87 -29.17 -21.62
C ALA A 15 8.20 -29.91 -21.86
N ARG A 16 8.81 -29.75 -23.04
CA ARG A 16 10.12 -30.35 -23.35
C ARG A 16 11.26 -29.66 -22.61
N LEU A 17 11.24 -28.33 -22.50
CA LEU A 17 12.22 -27.57 -21.72
C LEU A 17 12.13 -27.93 -20.23
N GLU A 18 10.92 -28.11 -19.70
CA GLU A 18 10.69 -28.52 -18.31
C GLU A 18 11.27 -29.92 -18.04
N ALA A 19 11.10 -30.86 -18.98
CA ALA A 19 11.71 -32.19 -18.95
C ALA A 19 13.25 -32.19 -19.14
N GLY A 20 13.89 -31.02 -19.20
CA GLY A 20 15.35 -30.89 -19.33
C GLY A 20 15.88 -31.10 -20.75
N GLN A 21 15.00 -31.16 -21.75
CA GLN A 21 15.40 -31.25 -23.16
C GLN A 21 15.85 -29.86 -23.64
N PHE A 22 16.87 -29.83 -24.49
CA PHE A 22 17.43 -28.58 -25.07
C PHE A 22 18.01 -27.58 -24.04
N PRO A 23 18.99 -27.96 -23.21
CA PRO A 23 19.57 -27.07 -22.19
C PRO A 23 20.19 -25.78 -22.78
N LEU A 24 20.81 -25.87 -23.97
CA LEU A 24 21.36 -24.71 -24.66
C LEU A 24 20.28 -23.72 -25.10
N LEU A 25 19.13 -24.23 -25.58
CA LEU A 25 17.99 -23.39 -25.97
C LEU A 25 17.38 -22.72 -24.75
N SER A 26 17.20 -23.46 -23.64
CA SER A 26 16.68 -22.92 -22.39
C SER A 26 17.55 -21.76 -21.87
N ALA A 27 18.88 -21.95 -21.85
CA ALA A 27 19.82 -20.91 -21.44
C ALA A 27 19.82 -19.71 -22.41
N ALA A 28 19.69 -19.94 -23.73
CA ALA A 28 19.60 -18.86 -24.71
C ALA A 28 18.32 -18.04 -24.53
N LEU A 29 17.18 -18.68 -24.32
CA LEU A 29 15.90 -18.02 -24.05
C LEU A 29 15.95 -17.20 -22.76
N ALA A 30 16.54 -17.74 -21.69
CA ALA A 30 16.71 -17.02 -20.44
C ALA A 30 17.54 -15.73 -20.62
N ARG A 31 18.66 -15.81 -21.36
CA ARG A 31 19.47 -14.62 -21.69
C ARG A 31 18.74 -13.64 -22.61
N MET A 32 17.90 -14.10 -23.53
CA MET A 32 17.06 -13.23 -24.35
C MET A 32 16.07 -12.45 -23.49
N VAL A 33 15.40 -13.10 -22.54
CA VAL A 33 14.47 -12.45 -21.61
C VAL A 33 15.20 -11.38 -20.78
N LEU A 34 16.38 -11.67 -20.24
CA LEU A 34 17.17 -10.67 -19.50
C LEU A 34 17.58 -9.48 -20.38
N ARG A 35 17.99 -9.73 -21.63
CA ARG A 35 18.35 -8.65 -22.57
C ARG A 35 17.15 -7.74 -22.85
N GLU A 36 15.98 -8.32 -23.11
CA GLU A 36 14.76 -7.55 -23.30
C GLU A 36 14.35 -6.82 -22.02
N LEU A 37 14.55 -7.42 -20.84
CA LEU A 37 14.26 -6.78 -19.55
C LEU A 37 15.21 -5.60 -19.26
N MET A 38 16.45 -5.63 -19.73
CA MET A 38 17.40 -4.53 -19.58
C MET A 38 17.36 -3.51 -20.73
N SER A 39 16.61 -3.81 -21.80
CA SER A 39 16.49 -2.93 -22.97
C SER A 39 15.81 -1.61 -22.61
N PRO A 40 16.24 -0.46 -23.16
CA PRO A 40 15.56 0.82 -22.93
C PRO A 40 14.15 0.88 -23.52
N ARG A 41 13.78 -0.07 -24.40
CA ARG A 41 12.45 -0.14 -25.00
C ARG A 41 11.39 -0.49 -23.95
N ARG A 42 10.31 0.28 -23.93
CA ARG A 42 9.09 0.02 -23.14
C ARG A 42 8.53 -1.36 -23.49
N LEU A 43 8.19 -2.16 -22.48
CA LEU A 43 7.54 -3.46 -22.69
C LEU A 43 6.10 -3.28 -23.19
N ARG A 44 5.42 -2.22 -22.75
CA ARG A 44 4.10 -1.79 -23.23
C ARG A 44 4.03 -0.27 -23.42
N PRO A 45 4.47 0.25 -24.58
CA PRO A 45 4.54 1.70 -24.82
C PRO A 45 3.22 2.46 -24.61
N ASN A 46 2.08 1.83 -24.91
CA ASN A 46 0.75 2.44 -24.86
C ASN A 46 -0.05 2.09 -23.59
N ASP A 47 0.53 1.31 -22.68
CA ASP A 47 -0.17 0.77 -21.52
C ASP A 47 0.81 0.65 -20.33
N ALA A 48 1.05 1.78 -19.66
CA ALA A 48 1.95 1.85 -18.52
C ALA A 48 1.48 0.99 -17.33
N THR A 49 0.16 0.88 -17.13
CA THR A 49 -0.42 0.02 -16.09
C THR A 49 -0.14 -1.44 -16.36
N GLY A 50 -0.40 -1.91 -17.58
CA GLY A 50 -0.08 -3.28 -17.96
C GLY A 50 1.43 -3.56 -17.98
N GLU A 51 2.28 -2.55 -18.16
CA GLU A 51 3.73 -2.71 -18.00
C GLU A 51 4.11 -3.08 -16.56
N ILE A 52 3.54 -2.40 -15.56
CA ILE A 52 3.75 -2.76 -14.14
C ILE A 52 3.26 -4.18 -13.85
N ASP A 53 2.09 -4.57 -14.37
CA ASP A 53 1.53 -5.91 -14.18
C ASP A 53 2.42 -7.01 -14.81
N ILE A 54 2.95 -6.75 -16.01
CA ILE A 54 3.92 -7.64 -16.66
C ILE A 54 5.20 -7.74 -15.83
N LEU A 55 5.74 -6.62 -15.35
CA LEU A 55 6.97 -6.61 -14.55
C LEU A 55 6.81 -7.43 -13.26
N ARG A 56 5.69 -7.28 -12.56
CA ARG A 56 5.39 -8.09 -11.36
C ARG A 56 5.33 -9.57 -11.68
N THR A 57 4.64 -9.91 -12.77
CA THR A 57 4.50 -11.31 -13.22
C THR A 57 5.86 -11.90 -13.58
N LEU A 58 6.66 -11.16 -14.36
CA LEU A 58 8.02 -11.56 -14.72
C LEU A 58 8.91 -11.73 -13.48
N ALA A 59 8.83 -10.81 -12.51
CA ALA A 59 9.61 -10.88 -11.28
C ALA A 59 9.30 -12.15 -10.50
N MET A 60 8.02 -12.48 -10.32
CA MET A 60 7.60 -13.71 -9.68
C MET A 60 8.09 -14.95 -10.44
N THR A 61 7.87 -15.01 -11.75
CA THR A 61 8.26 -16.19 -12.55
C THR A 61 9.77 -16.39 -12.61
N LEU A 62 10.54 -15.32 -12.79
CA LEU A 62 12.00 -15.40 -12.88
C LEU A 62 12.63 -15.75 -11.54
N THR A 63 12.10 -15.23 -10.43
CA THR A 63 12.55 -15.58 -9.07
C THR A 63 12.31 -17.06 -8.77
N VAL A 64 11.17 -17.63 -9.17
CA VAL A 64 10.89 -19.06 -9.01
C VAL A 64 11.85 -19.94 -9.82
N THR A 65 12.27 -19.47 -11.00
CA THR A 65 13.20 -20.22 -11.87
C THR A 65 14.69 -19.93 -11.60
N ALA A 66 15.00 -19.02 -10.68
CA ALA A 66 16.37 -18.69 -10.32
C ALA A 66 17.06 -19.91 -9.68
N GLY A 67 18.35 -20.08 -9.97
CA GLY A 67 19.16 -21.25 -9.60
C GLY A 67 19.12 -22.40 -10.62
N ARG A 68 18.11 -22.45 -11.50
CA ARG A 68 18.04 -23.46 -12.59
C ARG A 68 18.60 -22.93 -13.91
N LEU A 69 18.18 -21.72 -14.32
CA LEU A 69 18.51 -21.14 -15.63
C LEU A 69 19.26 -19.82 -15.55
N LEU A 70 19.05 -19.07 -14.48
CA LEU A 70 19.64 -17.78 -14.18
C LEU A 70 20.04 -17.76 -12.71
N THR A 71 21.08 -17.01 -12.38
CA THR A 71 21.42 -16.71 -10.99
C THR A 71 20.44 -15.69 -10.40
N LEU A 72 20.30 -15.69 -9.08
CA LEU A 72 19.48 -14.69 -8.39
C LEU A 72 20.01 -13.26 -8.64
N ASP A 73 21.33 -13.09 -8.71
CA ASP A 73 21.99 -11.81 -8.94
C ASP A 73 21.69 -11.23 -10.34
N GLU A 74 21.69 -12.07 -11.38
CA GLU A 74 21.29 -11.67 -12.74
C GLU A 74 19.85 -11.16 -12.78
N VAL A 75 18.94 -11.85 -12.08
CA VAL A 75 17.52 -11.45 -11.99
C VAL A 75 17.41 -10.12 -11.25
N GLN A 76 18.08 -9.96 -10.10
CA GLN A 76 18.06 -8.73 -9.32
C GLN A 76 18.62 -7.53 -10.10
N THR A 77 19.73 -7.73 -10.81
CA THR A 77 20.36 -6.69 -11.63
C THR A 77 19.44 -6.26 -12.77
N ALA A 78 18.80 -7.20 -13.46
CA ALA A 78 17.89 -6.87 -14.55
C ALA A 78 16.65 -6.10 -14.07
N PHE A 79 16.07 -6.47 -12.92
CA PHE A 79 14.95 -5.71 -12.35
C PHE A 79 15.36 -4.34 -11.82
N ASN A 80 16.56 -4.20 -11.25
CA ASN A 80 17.08 -2.92 -10.82
C ASN A 80 17.31 -1.98 -12.03
N GLU A 81 17.85 -2.50 -13.13
CA GLU A 81 18.01 -1.73 -14.37
C GLU A 81 16.66 -1.32 -14.95
N ARG A 82 15.73 -2.26 -15.08
CA ARG A 82 14.37 -2.00 -15.56
C ARG A 82 13.63 -0.98 -14.70
N SER A 83 13.85 -1.01 -13.38
CA SER A 83 13.23 -0.09 -12.44
C SER A 83 13.59 1.37 -12.71
N LYS A 84 14.76 1.66 -13.32
CA LYS A 84 15.15 3.02 -13.70
C LYS A 84 14.21 3.63 -14.74
N ALA A 85 13.71 2.81 -15.68
CA ALA A 85 12.83 3.29 -16.75
C ALA A 85 11.43 3.68 -16.23
N ILE A 86 10.91 2.93 -15.25
CA ILE A 86 9.54 3.12 -14.72
C ILE A 86 9.44 4.22 -13.66
N VAL A 87 10.56 4.79 -13.21
CA VAL A 87 10.58 5.94 -12.27
C VAL A 87 10.85 7.27 -12.98
N THR A 88 10.96 7.27 -14.30
CA THR A 88 11.15 8.49 -15.11
C THR A 88 9.87 9.33 -15.14
N ALA A 89 10.02 10.64 -15.32
CA ALA A 89 8.88 11.56 -15.38
C ALA A 89 7.88 11.22 -16.49
N ASP A 90 8.36 10.83 -17.67
CA ASP A 90 7.52 10.42 -18.80
C ASP A 90 6.69 9.16 -18.48
N PHE A 91 7.33 8.14 -17.90
CA PHE A 91 6.62 6.94 -17.47
C PHE A 91 5.57 7.27 -16.42
N VAL A 92 5.95 8.00 -15.37
CA VAL A 92 5.05 8.34 -14.26
C VAL A 92 3.87 9.15 -14.76
N ALA A 93 4.10 10.15 -15.61
CA ALA A 93 3.03 10.95 -16.21
C ALA A 93 2.06 10.10 -17.03
N SER A 94 2.57 9.17 -17.84
CA SER A 94 1.75 8.22 -18.60
C SER A 94 0.96 7.26 -17.69
N TYR A 95 1.58 6.80 -16.60
CA TYR A 95 1.01 5.85 -15.66
C TYR A 95 -0.14 6.42 -14.83
N VAL A 96 -0.04 7.68 -14.40
CA VAL A 96 -1.10 8.33 -13.62
C VAL A 96 -2.13 9.08 -14.48
N LYS A 97 -1.92 9.16 -15.80
CA LYS A 97 -2.79 9.90 -16.74
C LYS A 97 -4.27 9.50 -16.66
N GLY A 98 -4.54 8.22 -16.39
CA GLY A 98 -5.89 7.69 -16.30
C GLY A 98 -6.60 7.95 -14.97
N CYS A 99 -5.93 8.55 -13.99
CA CYS A 99 -6.54 8.83 -12.69
C CYS A 99 -7.39 10.10 -12.72
N GLU A 100 -8.67 9.94 -12.39
CA GLU A 100 -9.63 11.05 -12.28
C GLU A 100 -9.49 11.83 -10.97
N THR A 101 -8.88 11.21 -9.95
CA THR A 101 -8.74 11.75 -8.59
C THR A 101 -7.28 11.71 -8.15
N VAL A 102 -6.89 12.62 -7.26
CA VAL A 102 -5.54 12.61 -6.67
C VAL A 102 -5.34 11.41 -5.77
N LEU A 103 -6.41 10.91 -5.15
CA LEU A 103 -6.35 9.64 -4.44
C LEU A 103 -5.96 8.47 -5.37
N CYS A 104 -6.56 8.36 -6.56
CA CYS A 104 -6.16 7.34 -7.53
C CYS A 104 -4.69 7.47 -7.91
N GLU A 105 -4.20 8.72 -8.08
CA GLU A 105 -2.80 8.99 -8.36
C GLU A 105 -1.90 8.47 -7.22
N ALA A 106 -2.23 8.78 -5.97
CA ALA A 106 -1.49 8.29 -4.79
C ALA A 106 -1.50 6.76 -4.66
N GLU A 107 -2.65 6.11 -4.90
CA GLU A 107 -2.77 4.65 -4.92
C GLU A 107 -1.92 4.02 -6.04
N SER A 108 -1.95 4.62 -7.22
CA SER A 108 -1.14 4.17 -8.36
C SER A 108 0.35 4.31 -8.08
N LEU A 109 0.79 5.46 -7.56
CA LEU A 109 2.17 5.71 -7.16
C LEU A 109 2.63 4.80 -6.00
N THR A 110 1.72 4.41 -5.10
CA THR A 110 2.00 3.39 -4.09
C THR A 110 2.26 2.04 -4.74
N ARG A 111 1.43 1.62 -5.70
CA ARG A 111 1.71 0.40 -6.51
C ARG A 111 3.01 0.50 -7.29
N LEU A 112 3.39 1.68 -7.79
CA LEU A 112 4.70 1.87 -8.43
C LEU A 112 5.82 1.62 -7.41
N CYS A 113 5.71 2.17 -6.20
CA CYS A 113 6.68 1.94 -5.13
C CYS A 113 6.85 0.44 -4.81
N GLU A 114 5.76 -0.33 -4.77
CA GLU A 114 5.81 -1.79 -4.56
C GLU A 114 6.62 -2.53 -5.63
N ASN A 115 6.50 -2.13 -6.91
CA ASN A 115 7.07 -2.85 -8.05
C ASN A 115 8.48 -2.39 -8.46
N VAL A 116 8.97 -1.31 -7.87
CA VAL A 116 10.33 -0.82 -8.09
C VAL A 116 11.31 -1.59 -7.22
N THR A 117 12.49 -1.90 -7.76
CA THR A 117 13.59 -2.57 -7.05
C THR A 117 14.85 -1.70 -7.04
N GLY A 118 15.69 -1.89 -6.03
CA GLY A 118 16.91 -1.10 -5.83
C GLY A 118 16.67 0.19 -5.04
N THR A 119 17.56 0.48 -4.09
CA THR A 119 17.41 1.58 -3.12
C THR A 119 17.28 2.96 -3.80
N ALA A 120 18.04 3.22 -4.85
CA ALA A 120 17.99 4.48 -5.59
C ALA A 120 16.64 4.66 -6.30
N ASN A 121 16.14 3.60 -6.95
CA ASN A 121 14.86 3.66 -7.63
C ASN A 121 13.69 3.75 -6.65
N LYS A 122 13.73 3.01 -5.51
CA LYS A 122 12.75 3.13 -4.42
C LYS A 122 12.66 4.57 -3.91
N ARG A 123 13.80 5.23 -3.73
CA ARG A 123 13.84 6.65 -3.34
C ARG A 123 13.23 7.55 -4.41
N SER A 124 13.51 7.31 -5.69
CA SER A 124 12.88 8.08 -6.78
C SER A 124 11.36 7.88 -6.83
N ALA A 125 10.88 6.64 -6.68
CA ALA A 125 9.45 6.33 -6.60
C ALA A 125 8.78 7.01 -5.38
N ALA A 126 9.44 6.94 -4.22
CA ALA A 126 8.98 7.58 -2.99
C ALA A 126 8.86 9.09 -3.12
N ARG A 127 9.76 9.76 -3.87
CA ARG A 127 9.66 11.20 -4.14
C ARG A 127 8.39 11.57 -4.89
N TRP A 128 8.01 10.77 -5.89
CA TRP A 128 6.73 10.97 -6.60
C TRP A 128 5.54 10.84 -5.67
N LEU A 129 5.54 9.80 -4.82
CA LEU A 129 4.47 9.58 -3.86
C LEU A 129 4.40 10.67 -2.79
N SER A 130 5.54 11.06 -2.20
CA SER A 130 5.64 12.15 -1.22
C SER A 130 5.12 13.46 -1.79
N ALA A 131 5.53 13.81 -3.02
CA ALA A 131 5.03 15.00 -3.70
C ALA A 131 3.51 14.97 -3.94
N CYS A 132 2.95 13.79 -4.26
CA CYS A 132 1.51 13.61 -4.45
C CYS A 132 0.74 13.78 -3.14
N VAL A 133 1.08 13.02 -2.09
CA VAL A 133 0.35 13.05 -0.80
C VAL A 133 0.59 14.32 0.00
N GLY A 134 1.72 14.99 -0.22
CA GLY A 134 2.03 16.30 0.36
C GLY A 134 1.45 17.48 -0.41
N SER A 135 0.77 17.25 -1.54
CA SER A 135 0.20 18.32 -2.35
C SER A 135 -1.07 18.92 -1.74
N LEU A 136 -1.26 20.23 -1.94
CA LEU A 136 -2.51 20.92 -1.58
C LEU A 136 -3.72 20.31 -2.28
N ARG A 137 -3.54 19.75 -3.49
CA ARG A 137 -4.63 19.12 -4.28
C ARG A 137 -5.13 17.85 -3.58
N PHE A 138 -4.22 17.01 -3.09
CA PHE A 138 -4.56 15.83 -2.31
C PHE A 138 -5.29 16.22 -1.02
N GLU A 139 -4.76 17.19 -0.26
CA GLU A 139 -5.41 17.67 0.96
C GLU A 139 -6.82 18.21 0.69
N THR A 140 -6.97 19.06 -0.33
CA THR A 140 -8.24 19.68 -0.70
C THR A 140 -9.28 18.65 -1.11
N GLU A 141 -8.90 17.66 -1.92
CA GLU A 141 -9.80 16.59 -2.36
C GLU A 141 -10.26 15.71 -1.18
N MET A 142 -9.35 15.41 -0.24
CA MET A 142 -9.68 14.62 0.95
C MET A 142 -10.59 15.40 1.91
N ARG A 143 -10.43 16.72 2.03
CA ARG A 143 -11.29 17.57 2.87
C ARG A 143 -12.64 17.88 2.22
N ALA A 144 -12.69 17.98 0.89
CA ALA A 144 -13.88 18.39 0.16
C ALA A 144 -15.09 17.47 0.45
N PRO A 145 -16.29 18.01 0.72
CA PRO A 145 -17.49 17.19 0.81
C PRO A 145 -17.70 16.38 -0.48
N SER A 146 -17.99 15.08 -0.35
CA SER A 146 -18.26 14.19 -1.49
C SER A 146 -19.60 13.51 -1.31
N ALA A 147 -20.40 13.48 -2.37
CA ALA A 147 -21.64 12.70 -2.40
C ALA A 147 -21.37 11.18 -2.37
N ALA A 148 -20.19 10.75 -2.82
CA ALA A 148 -19.83 9.34 -2.90
C ALA A 148 -19.15 8.80 -1.62
N GLN A 149 -18.54 9.68 -0.81
CA GLN A 149 -17.76 9.27 0.35
C GLN A 149 -17.99 10.18 1.56
N THR A 150 -18.39 9.56 2.67
CA THR A 150 -18.42 10.19 4.00
C THR A 150 -17.01 10.43 4.54
N ALA A 151 -16.85 11.36 5.47
CA ALA A 151 -15.56 11.62 6.13
C ALA A 151 -14.98 10.36 6.81
N ALA A 152 -15.82 9.51 7.39
CA ALA A 152 -15.39 8.24 7.98
C ALA A 152 -14.84 7.26 6.91
N GLN A 153 -15.46 7.19 5.73
CA GLN A 153 -14.94 6.39 4.63
C GLN A 153 -13.61 6.93 4.11
N LYS A 154 -13.46 8.26 4.02
CA LYS A 154 -12.18 8.87 3.64
C LYS A 154 -11.06 8.56 4.62
N LEU A 155 -11.34 8.60 5.94
CA LEU A 155 -10.37 8.16 6.94
C LEU A 155 -9.97 6.68 6.75
N GLY A 156 -10.93 5.80 6.44
CA GLY A 156 -10.64 4.39 6.15
C GLY A 156 -9.77 4.21 4.91
N VAL A 157 -10.03 4.99 3.85
CA VAL A 157 -9.22 5.01 2.62
C VAL A 157 -7.79 5.49 2.91
N LEU A 158 -7.63 6.58 3.64
CA LEU A 158 -6.31 7.10 4.04
C LEU A 158 -5.54 6.10 4.92
N ALA A 159 -6.24 5.39 5.81
CA ALA A 159 -5.67 4.30 6.59
C ALA A 159 -5.19 3.15 5.71
N GLY A 160 -5.99 2.79 4.69
CA GLY A 160 -5.63 1.80 3.67
C GLY A 160 -4.37 2.19 2.91
N LEU A 161 -4.32 3.44 2.42
CA LEU A 161 -3.15 3.98 1.72
C LEU A 161 -1.90 3.92 2.61
N GLN A 162 -1.99 4.37 3.86
CA GLN A 162 -0.87 4.34 4.81
C GLN A 162 -0.36 2.90 5.06
N ARG A 163 -1.26 1.90 5.13
CA ARG A 163 -0.86 0.49 5.25
C ARG A 163 -0.15 -0.02 4.00
N SER A 164 -0.63 0.35 2.82
CA SER A 164 0.02 -0.02 1.55
C SER A 164 1.42 0.59 1.44
N VAL A 165 1.61 1.84 1.87
CA VAL A 165 2.93 2.48 1.90
C VAL A 165 3.94 1.70 2.75
N ARG A 166 3.53 1.25 3.94
CA ARG A 166 4.43 0.52 4.87
C ARG A 166 4.94 -0.80 4.32
N VAL A 167 4.22 -1.43 3.41
CA VAL A 167 4.64 -2.70 2.79
C VAL A 167 5.45 -2.49 1.50
N CYS A 168 5.64 -1.24 1.06
CA CYS A 168 6.44 -0.93 -0.13
C CYS A 168 7.95 -1.15 0.06
N GLY A 169 8.45 -1.30 1.30
CA GLY A 169 9.89 -1.45 1.57
C GLY A 169 10.69 -0.20 1.18
N LEU A 170 10.16 0.98 1.51
CA LEU A 170 10.85 2.26 1.34
C LEU A 170 11.96 2.43 2.39
N THR A 171 12.78 3.47 2.25
CA THR A 171 13.72 3.83 3.33
C THR A 171 12.94 4.33 4.54
N GLU A 172 13.47 4.15 5.75
CA GLU A 172 12.80 4.58 6.99
C GLU A 172 12.40 6.07 6.95
N ARG A 173 13.27 6.92 6.40
CA ARG A 173 12.98 8.34 6.21
C ARG A 173 11.81 8.57 5.26
N ASP A 174 11.83 7.97 4.07
CA ASP A 174 10.80 8.17 3.06
C ASP A 174 9.45 7.62 3.54
N ASP A 175 9.47 6.44 4.18
CA ASP A 175 8.28 5.82 4.78
C ASP A 175 7.66 6.71 5.86
N ALA A 176 8.48 7.22 6.79
CA ALA A 176 8.01 8.10 7.84
C ALA A 176 7.42 9.41 7.30
N GLU A 177 8.08 10.03 6.31
CA GLU A 177 7.65 11.28 5.68
C GLU A 177 6.27 11.12 5.01
N ILE A 178 6.11 10.09 4.18
CA ILE A 178 4.85 9.81 3.46
C ILE A 178 3.73 9.45 4.45
N ASN A 179 4.02 8.60 5.43
CA ASN A 179 3.04 8.19 6.43
C ASN A 179 2.60 9.37 7.32
N ALA A 180 3.50 10.30 7.64
CA ALA A 180 3.19 11.52 8.39
C ALA A 180 2.32 12.49 7.58
N ALA A 181 2.59 12.64 6.27
CA ALA A 181 1.77 13.46 5.38
C ALA A 181 0.33 12.94 5.30
N ILE A 182 0.16 11.63 5.06
CA ILE A 182 -1.16 10.97 5.03
C ILE A 182 -1.87 11.13 6.39
N GLY A 183 -1.15 10.93 7.50
CA GLY A 183 -1.68 11.08 8.85
C GLY A 183 -2.15 12.51 9.15
N THR A 184 -1.42 13.52 8.67
CA THR A 184 -1.79 14.94 8.83
C THR A 184 -3.09 15.25 8.12
N VAL A 185 -3.27 14.79 6.88
CA VAL A 185 -4.52 14.95 6.11
C VAL A 185 -5.67 14.20 6.78
N GLY A 186 -5.45 12.98 7.28
CA GLY A 186 -6.47 12.29 8.08
C GLY A 186 -6.83 13.05 9.36
N GLY A 187 -5.84 13.69 9.98
CA GLY A 187 -6.04 14.59 11.12
C GLY A 187 -6.94 15.78 10.80
N THR A 188 -6.81 16.41 9.64
CA THR A 188 -7.67 17.54 9.27
C THR A 188 -9.09 17.08 8.96
N VAL A 189 -9.24 16.00 8.18
CA VAL A 189 -10.55 15.39 7.86
C VAL A 189 -11.32 14.99 9.12
N GLU A 190 -10.65 14.34 10.07
CA GLU A 190 -11.28 13.95 11.34
C GLU A 190 -11.71 15.18 12.15
N ALA A 191 -10.86 16.21 12.25
CA ALA A 191 -11.14 17.40 13.05
C ALA A 191 -12.33 18.21 12.51
N GLU A 192 -12.44 18.33 11.18
CA GLU A 192 -13.57 19.01 10.53
C GLU A 192 -14.87 18.24 10.70
N ALA A 193 -14.84 16.92 10.50
CA ALA A 193 -16.01 16.06 10.66
C ALA A 193 -16.35 15.77 12.13
N ARG A 194 -15.43 16.05 13.07
CA ARG A 194 -15.55 15.80 14.51
C ARG A 194 -15.94 14.36 14.86
N ILE A 195 -15.41 13.38 14.11
CA ILE A 195 -15.82 11.97 14.22
C ILE A 195 -15.57 11.42 15.62
N VAL A 196 -14.38 11.65 16.17
CA VAL A 196 -14.04 11.17 17.52
C VAL A 196 -14.98 11.76 18.57
N MET A 197 -15.29 13.06 18.46
CA MET A 197 -16.22 13.74 19.35
C MET A 197 -17.65 13.20 19.23
N MET A 198 -18.12 12.94 18.01
CA MET A 198 -19.46 12.36 17.78
C MET A 198 -19.58 10.95 18.35
N VAL A 199 -18.56 10.11 18.18
CA VAL A 199 -18.53 8.75 18.74
C VAL A 199 -18.56 8.81 20.27
N ALA A 200 -17.73 9.67 20.88
CA ALA A 200 -17.66 9.80 22.33
C ALA A 200 -19.00 10.25 22.95
N ARG A 201 -19.72 11.16 22.29
CA ARG A 201 -21.01 11.70 22.76
C ARG A 201 -22.23 10.86 22.33
N SER A 202 -22.04 9.85 21.51
CA SER A 202 -23.16 9.06 21.00
C SER A 202 -23.87 8.30 22.13
N PRO A 203 -25.20 8.08 22.01
CA PRO A 203 -25.97 7.29 22.97
C PRO A 203 -25.71 5.78 22.85
N ALA A 204 -24.77 5.37 21.97
CA ALA A 204 -24.44 3.97 21.75
C ALA A 204 -23.88 3.30 23.03
N PRO A 205 -24.02 1.97 23.16
CA PRO A 205 -23.42 1.20 24.24
C PRO A 205 -21.91 1.46 24.38
N LEU A 206 -21.41 1.48 25.62
CA LEU A 206 -20.01 1.78 25.94
C LEU A 206 -19.02 0.92 25.13
N LEU A 207 -19.26 -0.38 25.04
CA LEU A 207 -18.39 -1.31 24.30
C LEU A 207 -18.31 -0.99 22.81
N GLN A 208 -19.42 -0.57 22.22
CA GLN A 208 -19.45 -0.16 20.81
C GLN A 208 -18.63 1.12 20.61
N LYS A 209 -18.77 2.10 21.50
CA LYS A 209 -17.97 3.34 21.48
C LYS A 209 -16.48 3.05 21.60
N LEU A 210 -16.10 2.23 22.58
CA LEU A 210 -14.71 1.83 22.81
C LEU A 210 -14.16 1.05 21.61
N SER A 211 -14.91 0.11 21.05
CA SER A 211 -14.47 -0.62 19.85
C SER A 211 -14.18 0.32 18.68
N VAL A 212 -15.08 1.27 18.40
CA VAL A 212 -14.87 2.23 17.28
C VAL A 212 -13.66 3.13 17.53
N LEU A 213 -13.53 3.70 18.74
CA LEU A 213 -12.39 4.55 19.08
C LEU A 213 -11.05 3.78 19.06
N LEU A 214 -11.05 2.53 19.50
CA LEU A 214 -9.85 1.70 19.47
C LEU A 214 -9.46 1.30 18.04
N ARG A 215 -10.42 1.05 17.14
CA ARG A 215 -10.12 0.81 15.71
C ARG A 215 -9.55 2.06 15.02
N LEU A 216 -10.06 3.24 15.36
CA LEU A 216 -9.50 4.51 14.92
C LEU A 216 -8.06 4.69 15.44
N ALA A 217 -7.84 4.42 16.73
CA ALA A 217 -6.53 4.54 17.37
C ALA A 217 -5.50 3.50 16.86
N ALA A 218 -5.96 2.31 16.49
CA ALA A 218 -5.11 1.22 15.97
C ALA A 218 -4.72 1.40 14.49
N GLY A 219 -5.23 2.43 13.81
CA GLY A 219 -4.93 2.64 12.40
C GLY A 219 -5.78 1.79 11.45
N GLU A 220 -6.88 1.19 11.93
CA GLU A 220 -7.76 0.36 11.09
C GLU A 220 -8.69 1.22 10.24
N THR A 221 -9.35 2.19 10.88
CA THR A 221 -10.39 3.04 10.28
C THR A 221 -10.01 4.52 10.16
N ALA A 222 -8.81 4.88 10.62
CA ALA A 222 -8.19 6.19 10.39
C ALA A 222 -6.68 6.00 10.25
N PRO A 223 -5.97 6.87 9.51
CA PRO A 223 -4.52 6.79 9.45
C PRO A 223 -3.92 7.11 10.83
N LEU A 224 -2.80 6.46 11.15
CA LEU A 224 -1.98 6.80 12.30
C LEU A 224 -1.47 8.24 12.17
N GLY A 225 -1.41 8.93 13.31
CA GLY A 225 -1.15 10.37 13.40
C GLY A 225 -2.25 11.06 14.21
N PRO A 226 -2.50 12.36 13.98
CA PRO A 226 -3.36 13.17 14.85
C PRO A 226 -4.78 12.63 15.06
N ALA A 227 -5.40 12.02 14.04
CA ALA A 227 -6.73 11.42 14.16
C ALA A 227 -6.74 10.21 15.11
N ALA A 228 -5.78 9.29 14.93
CA ALA A 228 -5.60 8.13 15.79
C ALA A 228 -5.24 8.53 17.24
N ASP A 229 -4.39 9.55 17.41
CA ASP A 229 -4.00 10.07 18.72
C ASP A 229 -5.20 10.64 19.50
N ARG A 230 -6.06 11.41 18.82
CA ARG A 230 -7.30 11.92 19.44
C ARG A 230 -8.26 10.79 19.82
N ALA A 231 -8.42 9.79 18.96
CA ALA A 231 -9.24 8.62 19.28
C ALA A 231 -8.69 7.85 20.49
N LYS A 232 -7.36 7.71 20.60
CA LYS A 232 -6.70 7.09 21.74
C LYS A 232 -6.95 7.86 23.03
N VAL A 233 -6.81 9.19 23.01
CA VAL A 233 -7.06 10.05 24.16
C VAL A 233 -8.51 9.90 24.65
N GLU A 234 -9.49 9.92 23.74
CA GLU A 234 -10.90 9.74 24.13
C GLU A 234 -11.21 8.32 24.61
N ALA A 235 -10.61 7.29 24.01
CA ALA A 235 -10.74 5.92 24.53
C ALA A 235 -10.23 5.82 25.97
N ILE A 236 -9.06 6.40 26.28
CA ILE A 236 -8.51 6.44 27.64
C ILE A 236 -9.46 7.15 28.61
N LYS A 237 -10.04 8.29 28.22
CA LYS A 237 -11.00 9.02 29.06
C LYS A 237 -12.23 8.15 29.36
N LEU A 238 -12.78 7.47 28.36
CA LEU A 238 -13.91 6.56 28.55
C LEU A 238 -13.54 5.38 29.46
N PHE A 239 -12.35 4.79 29.35
CA PHE A 239 -11.90 3.73 30.26
C PHE A 239 -11.70 4.21 31.70
N ARG A 240 -11.36 5.50 31.91
CA ARG A 240 -11.12 6.07 33.23
C ARG A 240 -12.37 6.60 33.92
N ALA A 241 -13.46 6.83 33.19
CA ALA A 241 -14.71 7.31 33.75
C ALA A 241 -15.27 6.31 34.79
N PRO A 242 -15.76 6.78 35.94
CA PRO A 242 -16.20 5.90 37.03
C PRO A 242 -17.37 5.00 36.64
N GLU A 243 -18.34 5.54 35.88
CA GLU A 243 -19.48 4.79 35.36
C GLU A 243 -19.03 3.69 34.39
N SER A 244 -18.10 4.02 33.49
CA SER A 244 -17.52 3.05 32.55
C SER A 244 -16.76 1.94 33.27
N ARG A 245 -15.99 2.28 34.31
CA ARG A 245 -15.27 1.29 35.11
C ARG A 245 -16.23 0.32 35.79
N ALA A 246 -17.34 0.81 36.34
CA ALA A 246 -18.36 -0.04 36.96
C ALA A 246 -18.96 -1.03 35.95
N VAL A 247 -19.29 -0.56 34.74
CA VAL A 247 -19.81 -1.41 33.65
C VAL A 247 -18.77 -2.45 33.20
N LEU A 248 -17.51 -2.05 33.03
CA LEU A 248 -16.44 -2.94 32.59
C LEU A 248 -16.00 -3.94 33.67
N SER A 249 -16.09 -3.57 34.95
CA SER A 249 -15.81 -4.48 36.07
C SER A 249 -16.94 -5.50 36.30
N ALA A 250 -18.18 -5.15 35.93
CA ALA A 250 -19.33 -6.04 36.09
C ALA A 250 -19.35 -7.18 35.07
N ALA A 251 -18.68 -7.03 33.92
CA ALA A 251 -18.65 -8.02 32.84
C ALA A 251 -17.25 -8.10 32.18
N PRO A 252 -16.23 -8.62 32.88
CA PRO A 252 -14.84 -8.61 32.42
C PRO A 252 -14.59 -9.43 31.14
N GLU A 253 -15.43 -10.43 30.85
CA GLU A 253 -15.43 -11.17 29.57
C GLU A 253 -15.66 -10.27 28.36
N THR A 254 -16.36 -9.14 28.52
CA THR A 254 -16.62 -8.18 27.43
C THR A 254 -15.38 -7.41 26.98
N LEU A 255 -14.30 -7.44 27.77
CA LEU A 255 -13.02 -6.84 27.40
C LEU A 255 -12.18 -7.74 26.48
N ILE A 256 -12.49 -9.04 26.38
CA ILE A 256 -11.70 -10.00 25.57
C ILE A 256 -11.57 -9.54 24.11
N PRO A 257 -12.65 -9.12 23.40
CA PRO A 257 -12.54 -8.66 22.02
C PRO A 257 -11.77 -7.33 21.88
N LEU A 258 -11.70 -6.53 22.95
CA LEU A 258 -11.02 -5.23 22.94
C LEU A 258 -9.52 -5.34 23.22
N LYS A 259 -9.04 -6.42 23.87
CA LYS A 259 -7.62 -6.59 24.22
C LYS A 259 -6.69 -6.48 23.01
N GLY A 260 -7.05 -7.10 21.88
CA GLY A 260 -6.27 -7.02 20.64
C GLY A 260 -6.16 -5.58 20.13
N LEU A 261 -7.28 -4.85 20.12
CA LEU A 261 -7.33 -3.45 19.71
C LEU A 261 -6.62 -2.52 20.68
N MET A 262 -6.68 -2.80 21.99
CA MET A 262 -5.93 -2.06 23.00
C MET A 262 -4.42 -2.21 22.81
N LYS A 263 -3.95 -3.42 22.51
CA LYS A 263 -2.54 -3.65 22.19
C LYS A 263 -2.13 -2.91 20.91
N ALA A 264 -2.94 -3.01 19.85
CA ALA A 264 -2.69 -2.33 18.57
C ALA A 264 -2.70 -0.80 18.70
N ALA A 265 -3.54 -0.24 19.57
CA ALA A 265 -3.57 1.18 19.89
C ALA A 265 -2.48 1.63 20.90
N GLY A 266 -1.63 0.70 21.37
CA GLY A 266 -0.58 0.96 22.36
C GLY A 266 -1.12 1.40 23.73
N LEU A 267 -2.21 0.78 24.17
CA LEU A 267 -2.88 1.00 25.46
C LEU A 267 -2.66 -0.16 26.45
N ALA A 268 -2.22 -1.32 25.97
CA ALA A 268 -1.86 -2.48 26.77
C ALA A 268 -0.54 -3.06 26.25
N ALA A 269 0.37 -3.42 27.16
CA ALA A 269 1.62 -4.12 26.86
C ALA A 269 1.35 -5.61 26.57
#